data_AF-A0A561UWP4-F1
#
_entry.id   AF-A0A561UWP4-F1
#
_cell.length_a   1.000
_cell.length_b   1.000
_cell.length_c   1.000
_cell.angle_alpha   90.00
_cell.angle_beta   90.00
_cell.angle_gamma   90.00
#
_symmetry.space_group_name_H-M   'P 1'
#
loop_
_entity.id
_entity.type
_entity.pdbx_description
1 polymer ?
#
loop_
_entity_poly.entity_id
_entity_poly.type
_entity_poly.pdbx_seq_one_letter_code
_entity_poly.pdbx_strand_id
1 'polypeptide(L)'
;MRHVPVFRWVLSLGLVLIGCSLGLFLATPDLPELRQIDLTVLDEKPDGACTVRWTDPFEHREREAPYLCEAERDAILKAPYFDTDSGFGWDTGFVVAEGSDKGELYSLEEDSDADARIWLSDRLLVAGVFLTIVGVVGGNIRALSRTRGANPEVVRRARRLSEAAGLVAQDHLRAVEAVRMAWAPLHRELLDADPADPRRVGAGRGAVEERVAVARRIAGEVGEAVAVRLDADRPEPRTTALIVALRVLVEAGPRARNAAEEGGELAARLEPLLFDAAPAAGRRSLLGAGRSQRRRALAAVAALRPLLDKAEREGRVQQFAQVSVDLLRGPGSDPTGLSAWVDFESRSAEYYGRLAEVTGRSLSAGEGSLELIPRADPTS
;
A
#
# COMPACT_ATOMS: atom_id res chain seq x y z
N MET A 1 -15.40 11.51 22.95
CA MET A 1 -16.51 11.53 21.97
C MET A 1 -16.61 10.17 21.29
N ARG A 2 -17.63 9.36 21.62
CA ARG A 2 -17.83 8.03 21.01
C ARG A 2 -18.08 8.18 19.50
N HIS A 3 -17.37 7.40 18.70
CA HIS A 3 -17.51 7.40 17.25
C HIS A 3 -18.84 6.73 16.89
N VAL A 4 -19.89 7.53 16.67
CA VAL A 4 -21.19 6.99 16.21
C VAL A 4 -21.08 6.62 14.72
N PRO A 5 -21.34 5.36 14.33
CA PRO A 5 -21.27 4.93 12.94
C PRO A 5 -22.56 5.33 12.22
N VAL A 6 -22.74 6.63 11.98
CA VAL A 6 -23.97 7.22 11.39
C VAL A 6 -24.43 6.45 10.13
N PHE A 7 -23.53 6.14 9.20
CA PHE A 7 -23.88 5.41 7.97
C PHE A 7 -24.32 3.96 8.20
N ARG A 8 -23.84 3.29 9.26
CA ARG A 8 -24.36 1.95 9.63
C ARG A 8 -25.78 2.05 10.14
N TRP A 9 -26.08 3.05 10.97
CA TRP A 9 -27.44 3.27 11.47
C TRP A 9 -28.41 3.65 10.35
N VAL A 10 -27.99 4.49 9.41
CA VAL A 10 -28.77 4.83 8.20
C VAL A 10 -29.05 3.59 7.35
N LEU A 11 -28.05 2.73 7.14
CA LEU A 11 -28.22 1.47 6.41
C LEU A 11 -29.18 0.52 7.15
N SER A 12 -29.02 0.36 8.46
CA SER A 12 -29.90 -0.49 9.27
C SER A 12 -31.35 0.01 9.24
N LEU A 13 -31.57 1.33 9.34
CA LEU A 13 -32.90 1.91 9.23
C LEU A 13 -33.51 1.66 7.84
N GLY A 14 -32.74 1.82 6.77
CA GLY A 14 -33.18 1.52 5.42
C GLY A 14 -33.65 0.06 5.25
N LEU A 15 -32.86 -0.89 5.75
CA LEU A 15 -33.20 -2.32 5.71
C LEU A 15 -34.44 -2.66 6.54
N VAL A 16 -34.62 -2.02 7.72
CA VAL A 16 -35.81 -2.18 8.54
C VAL A 16 -37.06 -1.70 7.80
N LEU A 17 -37.01 -0.55 7.14
CA LEU A 17 -38.15 -0.03 6.37
C LEU A 17 -38.53 -0.92 5.18
N ILE A 18 -37.53 -1.46 4.47
CA ILE A 18 -37.77 -2.45 3.39
C ILE A 18 -38.42 -3.71 3.97
N GLY A 19 -37.94 -4.21 5.10
CA GLY A 19 -38.54 -5.35 5.79
C GLY A 19 -39.97 -5.09 6.25
N CYS A 20 -40.28 -3.89 6.76
CA CYS A 20 -41.63 -3.48 7.12
C CYS A 20 -42.56 -3.41 5.91
N SER A 21 -42.10 -2.85 4.78
CA SER A 21 -42.86 -2.86 3.52
C SER A 21 -43.18 -4.29 3.06
N LEU A 22 -42.19 -5.19 3.06
CA LEU A 22 -42.42 -6.59 2.71
C LEU A 22 -43.41 -7.27 3.67
N GLY A 23 -43.32 -6.98 4.97
CA GLY A 23 -44.26 -7.48 5.96
C GLY A 23 -45.69 -7.01 5.73
N LEU A 24 -45.90 -5.74 5.35
CA LEU A 24 -47.21 -5.22 4.98
C LEU A 24 -47.75 -5.89 3.72
N PHE A 25 -46.90 -6.09 2.71
CA PHE A 25 -47.26 -6.74 1.45
C PHE A 25 -47.63 -8.23 1.62
N LEU A 26 -46.96 -8.94 2.53
CA LEU A 26 -47.32 -10.34 2.84
C LEU A 26 -48.55 -10.47 3.74
N ALA A 27 -48.95 -9.38 4.41
CA ALA A 27 -50.12 -9.34 5.28
C ALA A 27 -51.35 -8.74 4.59
N THR A 28 -51.21 -8.18 3.38
CA THR A 28 -52.36 -7.84 2.54
C THR A 28 -53.00 -9.15 2.06
N PRO A 29 -54.28 -9.40 2.36
CA PRO A 29 -54.98 -10.57 1.85
C PRO A 29 -54.98 -10.52 0.32
N ASP A 30 -54.89 -11.69 -0.32
CA ASP A 30 -55.08 -11.78 -1.76
C ASP A 30 -56.50 -11.29 -2.08
N LEU A 31 -56.61 -10.40 -3.07
CA LEU A 31 -57.91 -9.94 -3.56
C LEU A 31 -58.66 -11.18 -4.10
N PRO A 32 -59.90 -11.42 -3.65
CA PRO A 32 -60.65 -12.57 -4.14
C PRO A 32 -60.86 -12.45 -5.64
N GLU A 33 -60.93 -13.59 -6.34
CA GLU A 33 -61.33 -13.56 -7.76
C GLU A 33 -62.70 -12.88 -7.90
N LEU A 34 -62.76 -11.77 -8.65
CA LEU A 34 -63.99 -11.01 -8.88
C LEU A 34 -64.57 -11.34 -10.26
N ARG A 35 -65.90 -11.47 -10.33
CA ARG A 35 -66.63 -11.60 -11.59
C ARG A 35 -67.56 -10.43 -11.78
N GLN A 36 -67.43 -9.73 -12.91
CA GLN A 36 -68.33 -8.65 -13.27
C GLN A 36 -69.72 -9.21 -13.64
N ILE A 37 -70.76 -8.55 -13.14
CA ILE A 37 -72.17 -8.88 -13.38
C ILE A 37 -72.98 -7.61 -13.63
N ASP A 38 -74.12 -7.79 -14.28
CA ASP A 38 -75.09 -6.73 -14.51
C ASP A 38 -76.01 -6.58 -13.28
N LEU A 39 -76.24 -5.34 -12.86
CA LEU A 39 -77.10 -4.98 -11.73
C LEU A 39 -78.35 -4.26 -12.24
N THR A 40 -79.51 -4.68 -11.76
CA THR A 40 -80.77 -3.96 -11.97
C THR A 40 -81.00 -3.04 -10.78
N VAL A 41 -81.08 -1.74 -11.02
CA VAL A 41 -81.24 -0.73 -9.96
C VAL A 41 -82.73 -0.54 -9.69
N LEU A 42 -83.16 -0.94 -8.50
CA LEU A 42 -84.56 -0.87 -8.07
C LEU A 42 -84.95 0.52 -7.55
N ASP A 43 -84.05 1.13 -6.77
CA ASP A 43 -84.20 2.46 -6.19
C ASP A 43 -82.83 3.12 -6.09
N GLU A 44 -82.72 4.41 -6.44
CA GLU A 44 -81.49 5.21 -6.37
C GLU A 44 -81.80 6.50 -5.61
N LYS A 45 -81.07 6.73 -4.52
CA LYS A 45 -81.14 7.97 -3.75
C LYS A 45 -80.21 9.03 -4.35
N PRO A 46 -80.46 10.33 -4.10
CA PRO A 46 -79.62 11.42 -4.60
C PRO A 46 -78.17 11.40 -4.10
N ASP A 47 -77.88 10.66 -3.03
CA ASP A 47 -76.54 10.47 -2.47
C ASP A 47 -75.76 9.31 -3.13
N GLY A 48 -76.35 8.64 -4.14
CA GLY A 48 -75.77 7.50 -4.84
C GLY A 48 -76.05 6.14 -4.19
N ALA A 49 -76.71 6.11 -3.02
CA ALA A 49 -77.10 4.85 -2.39
C ALA A 49 -78.25 4.20 -3.17
N CYS A 50 -78.05 2.96 -3.58
CA CYS A 50 -78.97 2.18 -4.39
C CYS A 50 -79.41 0.89 -3.71
N THR A 51 -80.59 0.41 -4.08
CA THR A 51 -80.95 -1.00 -3.89
C THR A 51 -80.85 -1.68 -5.25
N VAL A 52 -79.99 -2.68 -5.36
CA VAL A 52 -79.78 -3.40 -6.61
C VAL A 52 -80.24 -4.84 -6.49
N ARG A 53 -80.69 -5.38 -7.62
CA ARG A 53 -81.02 -6.78 -7.82
C ARG A 53 -80.09 -7.38 -8.86
N TRP A 54 -79.60 -8.58 -8.60
CA TRP A 54 -78.79 -9.32 -9.56
C TRP A 54 -79.06 -10.82 -9.51
N THR A 55 -78.70 -11.50 -10.59
CA THR A 55 -78.71 -12.96 -10.64
C THR A 55 -77.33 -13.46 -10.26
N ASP A 56 -77.25 -14.21 -9.16
CA ASP A 56 -76.03 -14.88 -8.72
C ASP A 56 -75.55 -15.84 -9.83
N PRO A 57 -74.39 -15.63 -10.46
CA PRO A 57 -73.94 -16.43 -11.59
C PRO A 57 -73.50 -17.85 -11.19
N PHE A 58 -73.45 -18.16 -9.90
CA PHE A 58 -73.04 -19.45 -9.37
C PHE A 58 -74.23 -20.25 -8.85
N GLU A 59 -75.11 -19.62 -8.08
CA GLU A 59 -76.30 -20.28 -7.52
C GLU A 59 -77.55 -20.12 -8.38
N HIS A 60 -77.52 -19.25 -9.41
CA HIS A 60 -78.65 -18.96 -10.30
C HIS A 60 -79.91 -18.46 -9.56
N ARG A 61 -79.72 -17.77 -8.43
CA ARG A 61 -80.79 -17.16 -7.63
C ARG A 61 -80.72 -15.63 -7.75
N GLU A 62 -81.89 -14.98 -7.76
CA GLU A 62 -81.93 -13.53 -7.60
C GLU A 62 -81.58 -13.15 -6.16
N ARG A 63 -80.74 -12.12 -6.02
CA ARG A 63 -80.38 -11.52 -4.74
C ARG A 63 -80.62 -10.01 -4.83
N GLU A 64 -80.93 -9.41 -3.69
CA GLU A 64 -81.06 -7.97 -3.53
C GLU A 64 -80.21 -7.50 -2.36
N ALA A 65 -79.52 -6.38 -2.54
CA ALA A 65 -78.69 -5.79 -1.50
C ALA A 65 -78.54 -4.28 -1.72
N PRO A 66 -78.21 -3.52 -0.66
CA PRO A 66 -77.74 -2.15 -0.81
C PRO A 66 -76.42 -2.14 -1.60
N TYR A 67 -76.25 -1.16 -2.48
CA TYR A 67 -75.05 -0.92 -3.27
C TYR A 67 -74.84 0.59 -3.46
N LEU A 68 -73.62 1.02 -3.76
CA LEU A 68 -73.37 2.40 -4.15
C LEU A 68 -73.25 2.48 -5.67
N CYS A 69 -74.25 3.08 -6.31
CA CYS A 69 -74.23 3.26 -7.76
C CYS A 69 -73.25 4.36 -8.17
N GLU A 70 -72.77 4.29 -9.40
CA GLU A 70 -71.95 5.36 -9.97
C GLU A 70 -72.79 6.62 -10.22
N ALA A 71 -72.56 7.67 -9.43
CA ALA A 71 -73.35 8.90 -9.48
C ALA A 71 -73.30 9.59 -10.86
N GLU A 72 -72.17 9.48 -11.55
CA GLU A 72 -71.89 10.09 -12.86
C GLU A 72 -72.36 9.25 -14.07
N ARG A 73 -73.02 8.11 -13.84
CA ARG A 73 -73.53 7.29 -14.96
C ARG A 73 -74.53 8.06 -15.82
N ASP A 74 -74.53 7.74 -17.12
CA ASP A 74 -75.40 8.37 -18.11
C ASP A 74 -76.87 8.31 -17.68
N ALA A 75 -77.61 9.40 -17.87
CA ALA A 75 -79.02 9.50 -17.51
C ALA A 75 -79.88 8.41 -18.19
N ILE A 76 -79.46 7.90 -19.36
CA ILE A 76 -80.16 6.80 -20.05
C ILE A 76 -80.10 5.48 -19.27
N LEU A 77 -79.10 5.30 -18.39
CA LEU A 77 -78.96 4.11 -17.55
C LEU A 77 -79.72 4.23 -16.23
N LYS A 78 -80.23 5.42 -15.90
CA LYS A 78 -80.99 5.67 -14.66
C LYS A 78 -82.47 5.39 -14.87
N ALA A 79 -83.14 4.96 -13.80
CA ALA A 79 -84.59 4.89 -13.76
C ALA A 79 -85.20 6.29 -14.03
N PRO A 80 -86.30 6.40 -14.81
CA PRO A 80 -87.01 5.33 -15.51
C PRO A 80 -86.57 5.15 -16.99
N TYR A 81 -85.43 5.72 -17.39
CA TYR A 81 -85.05 5.84 -18.80
C TYR A 81 -84.45 4.57 -19.41
N PHE A 82 -83.91 3.67 -18.59
CA PHE A 82 -83.27 2.44 -19.07
C PHE A 82 -84.29 1.40 -19.53
N ASP A 83 -85.22 1.03 -18.64
CA ASP A 83 -86.35 0.15 -18.95
C ASP A 83 -87.65 0.89 -18.67
N THR A 84 -88.30 1.36 -19.73
CA THR A 84 -89.55 2.13 -19.63
C THR A 84 -90.74 1.28 -19.19
N ASP A 85 -90.66 -0.04 -19.30
CA ASP A 85 -91.75 -0.95 -18.94
C ASP A 85 -91.72 -1.29 -17.44
N SER A 86 -90.53 -1.54 -16.89
CA SER A 86 -90.36 -1.84 -15.45
C SER A 86 -90.04 -0.61 -14.60
N GLY A 87 -89.51 0.45 -15.20
CA GLY A 87 -89.06 1.67 -14.52
C GLY A 87 -87.73 1.54 -13.79
N PHE A 88 -86.98 0.45 -13.98
CA PHE A 88 -85.70 0.21 -13.30
C PHE A 88 -84.50 0.82 -14.06
N GLY A 89 -83.42 1.05 -13.32
CA GLY A 89 -82.12 1.45 -13.88
C GLY A 89 -81.17 0.26 -14.05
N TRP A 90 -79.98 0.54 -14.57
CA TRP A 90 -78.92 -0.44 -14.77
C TRP A 90 -77.57 0.08 -14.27
N ASP A 91 -76.78 -0.83 -13.71
CA ASP A 91 -75.40 -0.60 -13.32
C ASP A 91 -74.57 -1.87 -13.50
N THR A 92 -73.25 -1.79 -13.32
CA THR A 92 -72.38 -2.98 -13.24
C THR A 92 -71.78 -3.10 -11.85
N GLY A 93 -71.62 -4.34 -11.39
CA GLY A 93 -70.97 -4.63 -10.13
C GLY A 93 -70.07 -5.85 -10.23
N PHE A 94 -69.35 -6.11 -9.16
CA PHE A 94 -68.52 -7.31 -9.03
C PHE A 94 -69.10 -8.21 -7.94
N VAL A 95 -69.06 -9.52 -8.16
CA VAL A 95 -69.33 -10.52 -7.12
C VAL A 95 -68.10 -11.34 -6.85
N VAL A 96 -67.97 -11.80 -5.60
CA VAL A 96 -66.91 -12.70 -5.17
C VAL A 96 -67.08 -14.07 -5.87
N ALA A 97 -66.04 -14.58 -6.53
CA ALA A 97 -66.09 -15.83 -7.30
C ALA A 97 -65.62 -17.08 -6.52
N GLU A 98 -65.01 -16.88 -5.36
CA GLU A 98 -64.40 -17.92 -4.53
C GLU A 98 -64.69 -17.74 -3.02
N GLY A 99 -64.34 -18.74 -2.22
CA GLY A 99 -64.50 -18.67 -0.76
C GLY A 99 -65.94 -18.85 -0.26
N SER A 100 -66.17 -18.49 1.01
CA SER A 100 -67.47 -18.58 1.69
C SER A 100 -68.48 -17.55 1.20
N ASP A 101 -68.00 -16.42 0.70
CA ASP A 101 -68.80 -15.24 0.36
C ASP A 101 -69.15 -15.21 -1.13
N LYS A 102 -69.00 -16.37 -1.80
CA LYS A 102 -69.22 -16.53 -3.23
C LYS A 102 -70.64 -16.10 -3.64
N GLY A 103 -70.71 -15.24 -4.66
CA GLY A 103 -71.94 -14.67 -5.19
C GLY A 103 -72.46 -13.46 -4.40
N GLU A 104 -71.80 -13.06 -3.31
CA GLU A 104 -72.06 -11.77 -2.66
C GLU A 104 -71.47 -10.61 -3.45
N LEU A 105 -72.17 -9.48 -3.40
CA LEU A 105 -71.81 -8.27 -4.11
C LEU A 105 -70.62 -7.61 -3.41
N TYR A 106 -69.54 -7.40 -4.15
CA TYR A 106 -68.31 -6.80 -3.65
C TYR A 106 -68.38 -5.28 -3.79
N SER A 107 -68.25 -4.56 -2.67
CA SER A 107 -68.18 -3.10 -2.64
C SER A 107 -66.73 -2.65 -2.59
N LEU A 108 -66.29 -1.89 -3.60
CA LEU A 108 -64.93 -1.35 -3.68
C LEU A 108 -64.61 -0.36 -2.54
N GLU A 109 -65.62 0.25 -1.91
CA GLU A 109 -65.42 1.18 -0.79
C GLU A 109 -65.02 0.47 0.52
N GLU A 110 -65.45 -0.78 0.71
CA GLU A 110 -65.13 -1.57 1.90
C GLU A 110 -63.65 -1.99 1.95
N ASP A 111 -62.93 -1.99 0.80
CA ASP A 111 -61.51 -2.36 0.73
C ASP A 111 -60.55 -1.17 0.71
N SER A 112 -61.03 0.03 1.06
CA SER A 112 -60.19 1.24 1.21
C SER A 112 -59.02 1.06 2.20
N ASP A 113 -59.16 0.13 3.16
CA ASP A 113 -58.11 -0.27 4.09
C ASP A 113 -56.96 -1.04 3.41
N ALA A 114 -57.22 -1.83 2.37
CA ALA A 114 -56.19 -2.54 1.60
C ALA A 114 -55.37 -1.55 0.75
N ASP A 115 -56.04 -0.62 0.08
CA ASP A 115 -55.39 0.45 -0.68
C ASP A 115 -54.50 1.33 0.19
N ALA A 116 -54.95 1.68 1.40
CA ALA A 116 -54.15 2.43 2.36
C ALA A 116 -52.88 1.67 2.78
N ARG A 117 -52.94 0.34 2.94
CA ARG A 117 -51.79 -0.51 3.26
C ARG A 117 -50.80 -0.61 2.09
N ILE A 118 -51.30 -0.74 0.86
CA ILE A 118 -50.46 -0.76 -0.35
C ILE A 118 -49.70 0.56 -0.49
N TRP A 119 -50.39 1.68 -0.35
CA TRP A 119 -49.76 3.01 -0.42
C TRP A 119 -48.70 3.22 0.67
N LEU A 120 -48.99 2.77 1.90
CA LEU A 120 -48.03 2.83 3.00
C LEU A 120 -46.81 1.94 2.72
N SER A 121 -47.02 0.73 2.17
CA SER A 121 -45.96 -0.19 1.80
C SER A 121 -45.02 0.42 0.75
N ASP A 122 -45.55 0.98 -0.32
CA ASP A 122 -44.77 1.64 -1.37
C ASP A 122 -43.91 2.78 -0.82
N ARG A 123 -44.49 3.60 0.07
CA ARG A 123 -43.79 4.72 0.67
C ARG A 123 -42.65 4.26 1.58
N LEU A 124 -42.86 3.18 2.34
CA LEU A 124 -41.82 2.54 3.16
C LEU A 124 -40.70 1.94 2.29
N LEU A 125 -41.06 1.29 1.18
CA LEU A 125 -40.09 0.72 0.23
C LEU A 125 -39.19 1.81 -0.35
N VAL A 126 -39.78 2.88 -0.91
CA VAL A 126 -39.02 3.98 -1.53
C VAL A 126 -38.11 4.65 -0.52
N ALA A 127 -38.60 4.94 0.69
CA ALA A 127 -37.80 5.54 1.75
C ALA A 127 -36.66 4.60 2.21
N GLY A 128 -36.97 3.31 2.35
CA GLY A 128 -36.00 2.28 2.75
C GLY A 128 -34.89 2.07 1.71
N VAL A 129 -35.23 2.02 0.43
CA VAL A 129 -34.28 1.94 -0.68
C VAL A 129 -33.38 3.19 -0.71
N PHE A 130 -33.97 4.38 -0.60
CA PHE A 130 -33.20 5.63 -0.57
C PHE A 130 -32.19 5.67 0.57
N LEU A 131 -32.61 5.33 1.80
CA LEU A 131 -31.72 5.27 2.96
C LEU A 131 -30.63 4.21 2.81
N THR A 132 -30.95 3.06 2.20
CA THR A 132 -29.98 2.00 1.90
C THR A 132 -28.91 2.50 0.92
N ILE A 133 -29.31 3.17 -0.17
CA ILE A 133 -28.38 3.79 -1.13
C ILE A 133 -27.50 4.83 -0.43
N VAL A 134 -28.08 5.74 0.36
CA VAL A 134 -27.32 6.77 1.10
C VAL A 134 -26.35 6.12 2.10
N GLY A 135 -26.77 5.07 2.80
CA GLY A 135 -25.93 4.31 3.73
C GLY A 135 -24.74 3.65 3.04
N VAL A 136 -24.99 2.97 1.91
CA VAL A 136 -23.96 2.29 1.11
C VAL A 136 -23.02 3.31 0.45
N VAL A 137 -23.55 4.29 -0.26
CA VAL A 137 -22.77 5.31 -0.99
C VAL A 137 -22.01 6.18 0.00
N GLY A 138 -22.65 6.71 1.03
CA GLY A 138 -22.01 7.51 2.07
C GLY A 138 -20.95 6.73 2.86
N GLY A 139 -21.22 5.45 3.15
CA GLY A 139 -20.25 4.53 3.73
C GLY A 139 -19.03 4.32 2.84
N ASN A 140 -19.24 4.08 1.54
CA ASN A 140 -18.17 3.87 0.55
C ASN A 140 -17.36 5.14 0.31
N ILE A 141 -17.99 6.30 0.12
CA ILE A 141 -17.30 7.60 -0.05
C ILE A 141 -16.43 7.91 1.17
N ARG A 142 -16.93 7.66 2.38
CA ARG A 142 -16.17 7.86 3.62
C ARG A 142 -15.04 6.85 3.81
N ALA A 143 -15.20 5.61 3.35
CA ALA A 143 -14.13 4.62 3.33
C ALA A 143 -13.05 4.98 2.30
N LEU A 144 -13.45 5.44 1.11
CA LEU A 144 -12.58 5.94 0.06
C LEU A 144 -11.81 7.19 0.52
N SER A 145 -12.46 8.16 1.14
CA SER A 145 -11.77 9.36 1.65
C SER A 145 -10.76 9.03 2.75
N ARG A 146 -11.01 8.00 3.57
CA ARG A 146 -10.04 7.48 4.56
C ARG A 146 -8.87 6.70 3.96
N THR A 147 -9.00 6.24 2.73
CA THR A 147 -7.97 5.47 2.02
C THR A 147 -7.32 6.24 0.87
N ARG A 148 -7.81 7.45 0.57
CA ARG A 148 -7.25 8.40 -0.40
C ARG A 148 -5.89 8.88 0.13
N GLY A 149 -4.84 8.14 -0.21
CA GLY A 149 -3.48 8.33 0.30
C GLY A 149 -2.73 7.03 0.59
N ALA A 150 -3.45 5.89 0.70
CA ALA A 150 -2.83 4.57 0.63
C ALA A 150 -2.31 4.35 -0.79
N ASN A 151 -0.99 4.45 -0.97
CA ASN A 151 -0.34 4.03 -2.20
C ASN A 151 0.60 2.86 -1.88
N PRO A 152 0.11 1.61 -1.97
CA PRO A 152 0.92 0.43 -1.65
C PRO A 152 2.13 0.30 -2.57
N GLU A 153 2.06 0.83 -3.79
CA GLU A 153 3.19 0.84 -4.72
C GLU A 153 4.32 1.75 -4.23
N VAL A 154 4.01 2.93 -3.67
CA VAL A 154 5.03 3.83 -3.10
C VAL A 154 5.77 3.14 -1.95
N VAL A 155 5.04 2.51 -1.03
CA VAL A 155 5.67 1.80 0.10
C VAL A 155 6.52 0.61 -0.39
N ARG A 156 6.03 -0.14 -1.38
CA ARG A 156 6.78 -1.27 -1.96
C ARG A 156 8.05 -0.82 -2.69
N ARG A 157 7.97 0.26 -3.48
CA ARG A 157 9.14 0.86 -4.15
C ARG A 157 10.16 1.38 -3.13
N ALA A 158 9.70 2.07 -2.10
CA ALA A 158 10.57 2.56 -1.02
C ALA A 158 11.27 1.43 -0.27
N ARG A 159 10.55 0.33 0.00
CA ARG A 159 11.15 -0.86 0.61
C ARG A 159 12.24 -1.47 -0.28
N ARG A 160 11.97 -1.68 -1.58
CA ARG A 160 12.99 -2.20 -2.52
C ARG A 160 14.22 -1.31 -2.61
N LEU A 161 14.03 0.02 -2.63
CA LEU A 161 15.14 0.97 -2.61
C LEU A 161 15.95 0.87 -1.31
N SER A 162 15.27 0.81 -0.17
CA SER A 162 15.91 0.66 1.15
C SER A 162 16.68 -0.65 1.27
N GLU A 163 16.14 -1.75 0.75
CA GLU A 163 16.79 -3.06 0.71
C GLU A 163 18.04 -3.03 -0.17
N ALA A 164 17.96 -2.51 -1.40
CA ALA A 164 19.12 -2.38 -2.29
C ALA A 164 20.21 -1.48 -1.69
N ALA A 165 19.81 -0.36 -1.08
CA ALA A 165 20.71 0.59 -0.43
C ALA A 165 21.39 -0.02 0.82
N GLY A 166 20.66 -0.80 1.61
CA GLY A 166 21.22 -1.52 2.75
C GLY A 166 22.16 -2.66 2.33
N LEU A 167 21.82 -3.39 1.27
CA LEU A 167 22.65 -4.50 0.75
C LEU A 167 24.02 -4.01 0.28
N VAL A 168 24.08 -2.93 -0.52
CA VAL A 168 25.37 -2.42 -1.00
C VAL A 168 26.26 -1.94 0.15
N ALA A 169 25.69 -1.30 1.17
CA ALA A 169 26.43 -0.89 2.35
C ALA A 169 26.97 -2.10 3.13
N GLN A 170 26.14 -3.13 3.31
CA GLN A 170 26.52 -4.36 4.00
C GLN A 170 27.60 -5.14 3.24
N ASP A 171 27.48 -5.26 1.92
CA ASP A 171 28.45 -5.98 1.09
C ASP A 171 29.80 -5.27 1.08
N HIS A 172 29.80 -3.92 1.04
CA HIS A 172 31.04 -3.15 1.15
C HIS A 172 31.71 -3.34 2.51
N LEU A 173 30.95 -3.28 3.61
CA LEU A 173 31.47 -3.56 4.95
C LEU A 173 32.06 -4.97 5.04
N ARG A 174 31.40 -5.97 4.44
CA ARG A 174 31.90 -7.35 4.38
C ARG A 174 33.22 -7.44 3.61
N ALA A 175 33.35 -6.74 2.48
CA ALA A 175 34.58 -6.71 1.70
C ALA A 175 35.72 -6.02 2.46
N VAL A 176 35.46 -4.90 3.12
CA VAL A 176 36.42 -4.21 4.00
C VAL A 176 36.86 -5.11 5.16
N GLU A 177 35.92 -5.81 5.78
CA GLU A 177 36.24 -6.70 6.90
C GLU A 177 37.05 -7.93 6.45
N ALA A 178 36.81 -8.45 5.24
CA ALA A 178 37.64 -9.50 4.66
C ALA A 178 39.10 -9.07 4.51
N VAL A 179 39.34 -7.82 4.07
CA VAL A 179 40.69 -7.24 4.01
C VAL A 179 41.30 -7.12 5.41
N ARG A 180 40.55 -6.60 6.40
CA ARG A 180 41.04 -6.48 7.78
C ARG A 180 41.41 -7.83 8.40
N MET A 181 40.58 -8.84 8.19
CA MET A 181 40.82 -10.20 8.67
C MET A 181 42.05 -10.84 8.01
N ALA A 182 42.26 -10.61 6.71
CA ALA A 182 43.45 -11.08 6.00
C ALA A 182 44.73 -10.31 6.41
N TRP A 183 44.59 -9.02 6.75
CA TRP A 183 45.69 -8.17 7.22
C TRP A 183 46.11 -8.47 8.66
N ALA A 184 45.18 -8.78 9.55
CA ALA A 184 45.42 -8.96 10.98
C ALA A 184 46.60 -9.90 11.34
N PRO A 185 46.75 -11.11 10.74
CA PRO A 185 47.89 -11.97 11.04
C PRO A 185 49.22 -11.38 10.55
N LEU A 186 49.26 -10.78 9.36
CA LEU A 186 50.45 -10.15 8.79
C LEU A 186 50.88 -8.94 9.62
N HIS A 187 49.92 -8.18 10.12
CA HIS A 187 50.17 -7.04 10.98
C HIS A 187 50.76 -7.47 12.34
N ARG A 188 50.26 -8.55 12.95
CA ARG A 188 50.81 -9.08 14.21
C ARG A 188 52.24 -9.54 14.05
N GLU A 189 52.54 -10.29 13.00
CA GLU A 189 53.90 -10.73 12.68
C GLU A 189 54.86 -9.56 12.48
N LEU A 190 54.39 -8.49 11.85
CA LEU A 190 55.15 -7.26 11.67
C LEU A 190 55.44 -6.53 12.98
N LEU A 191 54.47 -6.51 13.90
CA LEU A 191 54.66 -5.94 15.24
C LEU A 191 55.59 -6.82 16.10
N ASP A 192 55.51 -8.14 15.96
CA ASP A 192 56.35 -9.10 16.69
C ASP A 192 57.79 -9.13 16.16
N ALA A 193 58.01 -8.72 14.91
CA ALA A 193 59.33 -8.64 14.26
C ALA A 193 60.07 -7.30 14.52
N ASP A 194 59.54 -6.40 15.35
CA ASP A 194 60.17 -5.11 15.69
C ASP A 194 61.63 -5.31 16.17
N PRO A 195 62.64 -4.65 15.57
CA PRO A 195 64.05 -4.73 15.96
C PRO A 195 64.39 -4.35 17.41
N ALA A 196 63.41 -3.88 18.19
CA ALA A 196 63.55 -3.48 19.58
C ALA A 196 63.66 -4.65 20.60
N ASP A 197 63.97 -5.89 20.19
CA ASP A 197 64.34 -6.96 21.12
C ASP A 197 65.76 -6.71 21.70
N PRO A 198 65.91 -6.36 22.99
CA PRO A 198 67.20 -6.04 23.59
C PRO A 198 68.17 -7.23 23.66
N ARG A 199 67.71 -8.45 23.37
CA ARG A 199 68.53 -9.67 23.47
C ARG A 199 69.48 -9.88 22.28
N ARG A 200 69.35 -9.10 21.20
CA ARG A 200 70.15 -9.29 19.96
C ARG A 200 71.20 -8.22 19.67
N VAL A 201 71.26 -7.11 20.41
CA VAL A 201 72.24 -6.03 20.14
C VAL A 201 73.39 -6.07 21.15
N GLY A 202 74.38 -6.92 20.87
CA GLY A 202 75.71 -6.80 21.45
C GLY A 202 76.62 -6.00 20.51
N ALA A 203 76.84 -4.70 20.79
CA ALA A 203 78.10 -3.96 20.56
C ALA A 203 77.94 -2.43 20.63
N GLY A 204 78.76 -1.78 21.48
CA GLY A 204 79.40 -0.47 21.22
C GLY A 204 78.57 0.81 21.22
N ARG A 205 78.28 1.38 22.39
CA ARG A 205 77.47 2.59 22.63
C ARG A 205 77.95 3.90 21.95
N GLY A 206 79.18 3.96 21.41
CA GLY A 206 79.74 5.20 20.83
C GLY A 206 79.57 5.38 19.31
N ALA A 207 79.43 4.30 18.54
CA ALA A 207 79.20 4.36 17.09
C ALA A 207 77.71 4.30 16.73
N VAL A 208 76.85 4.14 17.74
CA VAL A 208 75.40 4.01 17.60
C VAL A 208 74.75 5.37 17.47
N GLU A 209 75.20 6.44 18.15
CA GLU A 209 74.48 7.72 18.09
C GLU A 209 74.61 8.45 16.74
N GLU A 210 75.80 8.41 16.11
CA GLU A 210 76.01 9.01 14.79
C GLU A 210 75.33 8.18 13.68
N ARG A 211 75.38 6.83 13.78
CA ARG A 211 74.67 5.94 12.86
C ARG A 211 73.16 5.92 13.10
N VAL A 212 72.67 6.16 14.32
CA VAL A 212 71.24 6.34 14.65
C VAL A 212 70.75 7.72 14.23
N ALA A 213 71.60 8.76 14.22
CA ALA A 213 71.22 10.05 13.66
C ALA A 213 71.12 10.01 12.12
N VAL A 214 72.06 9.33 11.45
CA VAL A 214 71.98 9.06 10.01
C VAL A 214 70.83 8.09 9.71
N ALA A 215 70.62 7.05 10.51
CA ALA A 215 69.49 6.14 10.38
C ALA A 215 68.15 6.78 10.78
N ARG A 216 68.11 7.84 11.60
CA ARG A 216 66.90 8.66 11.87
C ARG A 216 66.65 9.70 10.79
N ARG A 217 67.69 10.18 10.10
CA ARG A 217 67.53 11.03 8.92
C ARG A 217 67.04 10.19 7.75
N ILE A 218 67.60 9.00 7.57
CA ILE A 218 67.08 7.99 6.66
C ILE A 218 65.70 7.52 7.13
N ALA A 219 65.43 7.23 8.42
CA ALA A 219 64.10 6.88 8.95
C ALA A 219 63.10 8.05 9.05
N GLY A 220 63.56 9.28 8.85
CA GLY A 220 62.72 10.47 8.68
C GLY A 220 62.24 10.58 7.23
N GLU A 221 63.07 10.16 6.26
CA GLU A 221 62.69 9.90 4.86
C GLU A 221 62.06 8.50 4.67
N VAL A 222 62.28 7.58 5.61
CA VAL A 222 61.85 6.17 5.64
C VAL A 222 60.81 5.96 6.76
N GLY A 223 60.16 7.04 7.20
CA GLY A 223 58.91 6.98 7.99
C GLY A 223 57.79 6.25 7.24
N GLU A 224 58.03 5.92 5.97
CA GLU A 224 57.23 5.12 5.05
C GLU A 224 57.62 3.64 4.92
N ALA A 225 58.57 3.12 5.70
CA ALA A 225 58.95 1.69 5.64
C ALA A 225 58.54 0.90 6.87
N VAL A 226 57.24 0.61 6.96
CA VAL A 226 56.80 -0.71 7.39
C VAL A 226 55.61 -1.15 6.51
N ALA A 227 55.76 -0.98 5.20
CA ALA A 227 54.94 -1.71 4.24
C ALA A 227 55.43 -3.16 4.26
N VAL A 228 54.55 -4.10 4.63
CA VAL A 228 54.77 -5.51 4.30
C VAL A 228 55.11 -5.53 2.82
N ARG A 229 56.35 -5.89 2.47
CA ARG A 229 56.72 -6.10 1.08
C ARG A 229 55.94 -7.32 0.62
N LEU A 230 54.85 -7.07 -0.10
CA LEU A 230 54.11 -8.11 -0.79
C LEU A 230 55.03 -8.61 -1.90
N ASP A 231 55.80 -9.66 -1.60
CA ASP A 231 56.76 -10.25 -2.53
C ASP A 231 56.01 -11.04 -3.60
N ALA A 232 55.95 -10.48 -4.81
CA ALA A 232 55.30 -11.12 -5.96
C ALA A 232 56.04 -12.38 -6.41
N ASP A 233 57.36 -12.49 -6.14
CA ASP A 233 58.17 -13.62 -6.55
C ASP A 233 57.96 -14.86 -5.65
N ARG A 234 57.32 -14.69 -4.47
CA ARG A 234 56.98 -15.77 -3.53
C ARG A 234 55.60 -15.58 -2.89
N PRO A 235 54.51 -15.95 -3.58
CA PRO A 235 53.16 -15.80 -3.06
C PRO A 235 52.89 -16.77 -1.90
N GLU A 236 52.92 -16.25 -0.67
CA GLU A 236 52.50 -17.00 0.52
C GLU A 236 50.97 -17.06 0.63
N PRO A 237 50.36 -18.16 1.16
CA PRO A 237 48.90 -18.30 1.23
C PRO A 237 48.17 -17.15 1.95
N ARG A 238 48.80 -16.57 2.98
CA ARG A 238 48.23 -15.44 3.74
C ARG A 238 48.26 -14.14 2.94
N THR A 239 49.36 -13.90 2.23
CA THR A 239 49.55 -12.74 1.36
C THR A 239 48.63 -12.81 0.15
N THR A 240 48.47 -14.00 -0.43
CA THR A 240 47.49 -14.28 -1.49
C THR A 240 46.07 -13.97 -1.01
N ALA A 241 45.69 -14.39 0.19
CA ALA A 241 44.35 -14.09 0.74
C ALA A 241 44.12 -12.57 0.90
N LEU A 242 45.14 -11.82 1.33
CA LEU A 242 45.07 -10.36 1.42
C LEU A 242 44.92 -9.71 0.04
N ILE A 243 45.71 -10.12 -0.95
CA ILE A 243 45.66 -9.55 -2.30
C ILE A 243 44.33 -9.87 -2.99
N VAL A 244 43.82 -11.09 -2.84
CA VAL A 244 42.49 -11.47 -3.33
C VAL A 244 41.39 -10.60 -2.69
N ALA A 245 41.46 -10.36 -1.37
CA ALA A 245 40.50 -9.50 -0.68
C ALA A 245 40.60 -8.02 -1.12
N LEU A 246 41.83 -7.50 -1.27
CA LEU A 246 42.06 -6.12 -1.73
C LEU A 246 41.61 -5.91 -3.17
N ARG A 247 41.81 -6.90 -4.04
CA ARG A 247 41.40 -6.85 -5.45
C ARG A 247 39.93 -6.53 -5.61
N VAL A 248 39.06 -7.08 -4.77
CA VAL A 248 37.62 -6.80 -4.79
C VAL A 248 37.35 -5.31 -4.63
N LEU A 249 38.04 -4.64 -3.70
CA LEU A 249 37.89 -3.21 -3.45
C LEU A 249 38.55 -2.35 -4.53
N VAL A 250 39.67 -2.82 -5.11
CA VAL A 250 40.37 -2.14 -6.21
C VAL A 250 39.54 -2.20 -7.50
N GLU A 251 39.01 -3.36 -7.87
CA GLU A 251 38.15 -3.56 -9.04
C GLU A 251 36.83 -2.80 -8.92
N ALA A 252 36.19 -2.82 -7.75
CA ALA A 252 34.96 -2.07 -7.51
C ALA A 252 35.21 -0.54 -7.51
N GLY A 253 36.45 -0.11 -7.24
CA GLY A 253 36.90 1.27 -7.36
C GLY A 253 36.28 2.24 -6.34
N PRO A 254 36.57 3.55 -6.44
CA PRO A 254 36.09 4.55 -5.48
C PRO A 254 34.56 4.73 -5.55
N ARG A 255 33.95 4.38 -6.69
CA ARG A 255 32.49 4.41 -6.85
C ARG A 255 31.78 3.44 -5.91
N ALA A 256 32.39 2.31 -5.58
CA ALA A 256 31.79 1.33 -4.68
C ALA A 256 31.69 1.85 -3.25
N ARG A 257 32.73 2.51 -2.75
CA ARG A 257 32.71 3.16 -1.44
C ARG A 257 31.64 4.26 -1.38
N ASN A 258 31.62 5.17 -2.35
CA ASN A 258 30.64 6.25 -2.40
C ASN A 258 29.21 5.70 -2.46
N ALA A 259 28.96 4.68 -3.30
CA ALA A 259 27.66 4.04 -3.40
C ALA A 259 27.24 3.32 -2.10
N ALA A 260 28.20 2.72 -1.38
CA ALA A 260 27.95 2.09 -0.09
C ALA A 260 27.63 3.12 1.01
N GLU A 261 28.35 4.23 1.06
CA GLU A 261 28.08 5.34 2.00
C GLU A 261 26.71 5.96 1.71
N GLU A 262 26.45 6.35 0.46
CA GLU A 262 25.15 6.90 0.03
C GLU A 262 24.01 5.89 0.25
N GLY A 263 24.26 4.60 -0.01
CA GLY A 263 23.31 3.52 0.24
C GLY A 263 22.99 3.38 1.74
N GLY A 264 24.00 3.40 2.59
CA GLY A 264 23.83 3.35 4.05
C GLY A 264 23.03 4.54 4.59
N GLU A 265 23.36 5.76 4.16
CA GLU A 265 22.63 6.97 4.53
C GLU A 265 21.17 6.93 4.04
N LEU A 266 20.94 6.48 2.81
CA LEU A 266 19.61 6.39 2.25
C LEU A 266 18.76 5.34 2.97
N ALA A 267 19.32 4.16 3.26
CA ALA A 267 18.64 3.11 4.01
C ALA A 267 18.25 3.61 5.41
N ALA A 268 19.18 4.24 6.14
CA ALA A 268 18.93 4.81 7.47
C ALA A 268 17.84 5.89 7.46
N ARG A 269 17.75 6.68 6.39
CA ARG A 269 16.68 7.68 6.21
C ARG A 269 15.33 7.07 5.84
N LEU A 270 15.32 5.99 5.07
CA LEU A 270 14.09 5.33 4.62
C LEU A 270 13.44 4.49 5.72
N GLU A 271 14.23 3.88 6.61
CA GLU A 271 13.75 2.99 7.66
C GLU A 271 12.65 3.59 8.57
N PRO A 272 12.82 4.77 9.21
CA PRO A 272 11.77 5.37 10.03
C PRO A 272 10.53 5.76 9.22
N LEU A 273 10.72 6.20 7.97
CA LEU A 273 9.61 6.54 7.08
C LEU A 273 8.82 5.29 6.67
N LEU A 274 9.49 4.17 6.42
CA LEU A 274 8.87 2.89 6.10
C LEU A 274 8.11 2.32 7.29
N PHE A 275 8.64 2.50 8.50
CA PHE A 275 7.96 2.13 9.74
C PHE A 275 6.64 2.90 9.90
N ASP A 276 6.68 4.23 9.78
CA ASP A 276 5.49 5.07 9.89
C ASP A 276 4.51 4.85 8.73
N ALA A 277 5.01 4.55 7.52
CA ALA A 277 4.20 4.28 6.33
C ALA A 277 3.59 2.87 6.29
N ALA A 278 3.97 1.95 7.19
CA ALA A 278 3.48 0.57 7.20
C ALA A 278 1.94 0.43 7.13
N PRO A 279 1.13 1.26 7.81
CA PRO A 279 -0.34 1.23 7.68
C PRO A 279 -0.83 1.57 6.27
N ALA A 280 -0.09 2.40 5.53
CA ALA A 280 -0.43 2.79 4.15
C ALA A 280 -0.04 1.72 3.10
N ALA A 281 0.67 0.66 3.51
CA ALA A 281 1.00 -0.48 2.64
C ALA A 281 -0.22 -1.32 2.22
N GLY A 282 -1.39 -1.13 2.86
CA GLY A 282 -2.60 -1.85 2.50
C GLY A 282 -3.88 -1.15 2.94
N ARG A 283 -4.93 -1.24 2.10
CA ARG A 283 -6.22 -0.57 2.36
C ARG A 283 -6.87 -1.03 3.68
N ARG A 284 -6.82 -2.33 3.99
CA ARG A 284 -7.34 -2.89 5.26
C ARG A 284 -6.55 -2.41 6.48
N SER A 285 -5.22 -2.37 6.39
CA SER A 285 -4.35 -1.90 7.46
C SER A 285 -4.60 -0.42 7.77
N LEU A 286 -4.71 0.43 6.75
CA LEU A 286 -5.02 1.84 6.93
C LEU A 286 -6.43 2.04 7.53
N LEU A 287 -7.42 1.23 7.16
CA LEU A 287 -8.77 1.26 7.74
C LEU A 287 -8.82 0.80 9.21
N GLY A 288 -7.90 -0.06 9.64
CA GLY A 288 -7.72 -0.44 11.05
C GLY A 288 -6.96 0.59 11.88
N ALA A 289 -6.09 1.38 11.24
CA ALA A 289 -5.24 2.36 11.93
C ALA A 289 -6.04 3.50 12.58
N GLY A 290 -5.60 3.92 13.77
CA GLY A 290 -6.14 5.08 14.48
C GLY A 290 -5.88 6.42 13.75
N ARG A 291 -6.55 7.50 14.16
CA ARG A 291 -6.41 8.83 13.50
C ARG A 291 -4.97 9.36 13.49
N SER A 292 -4.25 9.22 14.61
CA SER A 292 -2.85 9.64 14.74
C SER A 292 -1.93 8.81 13.84
N GLN A 293 -2.07 7.49 13.89
CA GLN A 293 -1.29 6.56 13.06
C GLN A 293 -1.51 6.79 11.57
N ARG A 294 -2.75 7.05 11.13
CA ARG A 294 -3.04 7.43 9.74
C ARG A 294 -2.34 8.71 9.31
N ARG A 295 -2.36 9.75 10.16
CA ARG A 295 -1.69 11.02 9.85
C ARG A 295 -0.18 10.82 9.66
N ARG A 296 0.46 10.05 10.55
CA ARG A 296 1.88 9.68 10.40
C ARG A 296 2.14 8.90 9.11
N ALA A 297 1.32 7.88 8.83
CA ALA A 297 1.48 7.08 7.62
C ALA A 297 1.35 7.90 6.33
N LEU A 298 0.38 8.82 6.26
CA LEU A 298 0.19 9.70 5.10
C LEU A 298 1.32 10.72 4.97
N ALA A 299 1.81 11.28 6.08
CA ALA A 299 2.96 12.17 6.09
C ALA A 299 4.24 11.45 5.64
N ALA A 300 4.47 10.23 6.12
CA ALA A 300 5.59 9.40 5.71
C ALA A 300 5.52 9.04 4.21
N VAL A 301 4.36 8.65 3.68
CA VAL A 301 4.17 8.42 2.24
C VAL A 301 4.43 9.70 1.43
N ALA A 302 4.03 10.87 1.92
CA ALA A 302 4.33 12.14 1.27
C ALA A 302 5.84 12.44 1.25
N ALA A 303 6.56 12.11 2.33
CA ALA A 303 8.01 12.25 2.41
C ALA A 303 8.78 11.22 1.55
N LEU A 304 8.25 10.01 1.36
CA LEU A 304 8.86 8.98 0.52
C LEU A 304 8.84 9.32 -0.97
N ARG A 305 7.80 10.01 -1.47
CA ARG A 305 7.67 10.37 -2.90
C ARG A 305 8.88 11.12 -3.47
N PRO A 306 9.30 12.28 -2.92
CA PRO A 306 10.43 13.00 -3.48
C PRO A 306 11.75 12.22 -3.40
N LEU A 307 11.91 11.35 -2.39
CA LEU A 307 13.07 10.46 -2.28
C LEU A 307 13.11 9.42 -3.39
N LEU A 308 11.97 8.79 -3.66
CA LEU A 308 11.83 7.83 -4.74
C LEU A 308 12.03 8.49 -6.10
N ASP A 309 11.40 9.64 -6.34
CA ASP A 309 11.50 10.36 -7.61
C ASP A 309 12.95 10.79 -7.88
N LYS A 310 13.68 11.21 -6.82
CA LYS A 310 15.11 11.52 -6.92
C LYS A 310 15.93 10.27 -7.24
N ALA A 311 15.72 9.18 -6.49
CA ALA A 311 16.46 7.94 -6.68
C ALA A 311 16.21 7.30 -8.05
N GLU A 312 15.01 7.44 -8.60
CA GLU A 312 14.64 6.96 -9.94
C GLU A 312 15.33 7.79 -11.03
N ARG A 313 15.31 9.13 -10.93
CA ARG A 313 16.03 10.01 -11.87
C ARG A 313 17.54 9.75 -11.88
N GLU A 314 18.10 9.40 -10.73
CA GLU A 314 19.53 9.12 -10.56
C GLU A 314 19.90 7.66 -10.86
N GLY A 315 18.94 6.78 -11.15
CA GLY A 315 19.20 5.35 -11.41
C GLY A 315 19.82 4.60 -10.22
N ARG A 316 19.53 5.04 -8.98
CA ARG A 316 20.21 4.57 -7.76
C ARG A 316 20.03 3.07 -7.51
N VAL A 317 18.85 2.52 -7.81
CA VAL A 317 18.58 1.09 -7.59
C VAL A 317 19.50 0.22 -8.43
N GLN A 318 19.66 0.56 -9.71
CA GLN A 318 20.54 -0.15 -10.63
C GLN A 318 22.00 0.03 -10.23
N GLN A 319 22.39 1.24 -9.82
CA GLN A 319 23.73 1.53 -9.34
C GLN A 319 24.10 0.69 -8.11
N PHE A 320 23.24 0.65 -7.08
CA PHE A 320 23.49 -0.14 -5.87
C PHE A 320 23.55 -1.64 -6.17
N ALA A 321 22.65 -2.15 -7.03
CA ALA A 321 22.65 -3.54 -7.44
C ALA A 321 23.94 -3.92 -8.18
N GLN A 322 24.40 -3.08 -9.11
CA GLN A 322 25.64 -3.31 -9.86
C GLN A 322 26.85 -3.35 -8.92
N VAL A 323 26.97 -2.36 -8.01
CA VAL A 323 28.08 -2.31 -7.05
C VAL A 323 28.06 -3.51 -6.11
N SER A 324 26.90 -3.92 -5.60
CA SER A 324 26.78 -5.13 -4.78
C SER A 324 27.25 -6.37 -5.54
N VAL A 325 26.86 -6.53 -6.82
CA VAL A 325 27.34 -7.63 -7.67
C VAL A 325 28.86 -7.58 -7.85
N ASP A 326 29.43 -6.41 -8.11
CA ASP A 326 30.88 -6.24 -8.29
C ASP A 326 31.65 -6.60 -7.01
N LEU A 327 31.13 -6.20 -5.84
CA LEU A 327 31.70 -6.56 -4.53
C LEU A 327 31.58 -8.06 -4.20
N LEU A 328 30.54 -8.74 -4.69
CA LEU A 328 30.32 -10.17 -4.44
C LEU A 328 31.12 -11.09 -5.39
N ARG A 329 31.55 -10.59 -6.55
CA ARG A 329 32.21 -11.39 -7.60
C ARG A 329 33.65 -11.83 -7.25
N GLY A 330 34.28 -11.16 -6.29
CA GLY A 330 35.73 -11.10 -6.15
C GLY A 330 36.48 -12.24 -5.42
N PRO A 331 35.97 -12.92 -4.36
CA PRO A 331 36.81 -13.88 -3.62
C PRO A 331 36.82 -15.32 -4.15
N GLY A 332 35.79 -15.74 -4.88
CA GLY A 332 35.55 -17.17 -5.19
C GLY A 332 35.83 -17.59 -6.64
N SER A 333 36.15 -16.64 -7.52
CA SER A 333 36.33 -16.89 -8.96
C SER A 333 37.77 -17.30 -9.34
N ASP A 334 38.74 -17.12 -8.43
CA ASP A 334 40.14 -17.51 -8.61
C ASP A 334 40.75 -18.07 -7.31
N PRO A 335 40.64 -19.39 -7.04
CA PRO A 335 41.10 -20.00 -5.79
C PRO A 335 42.63 -20.06 -5.64
N THR A 336 43.40 -19.88 -6.72
CA THR A 336 44.87 -19.79 -6.65
C THR A 336 45.35 -18.35 -6.48
N GLY A 337 44.48 -17.36 -6.69
CA GLY A 337 44.80 -15.94 -6.61
C GLY A 337 45.74 -15.44 -7.70
N LEU A 338 46.01 -16.26 -8.72
CA LEU A 338 46.96 -15.96 -9.80
C LEU A 338 46.59 -14.67 -10.53
N SER A 339 45.31 -14.52 -10.87
CA SER A 339 44.82 -13.31 -11.55
C SER A 339 44.87 -12.09 -10.63
N ALA A 340 44.80 -12.28 -9.31
CA ALA A 340 44.92 -11.18 -8.36
C ALA A 340 46.37 -10.69 -8.21
N TRP A 341 47.33 -11.62 -8.26
CA TRP A 341 48.76 -11.28 -8.28
C TRP A 341 49.17 -10.58 -9.58
N VAL A 342 48.72 -11.05 -10.74
CA VAL A 342 48.98 -10.38 -12.03
C VAL A 342 48.43 -8.95 -12.04
N ASP A 343 47.23 -8.76 -11.50
CA ASP A 343 46.62 -7.43 -11.38
C ASP A 343 47.41 -6.53 -10.41
N PHE A 344 47.84 -7.07 -9.26
CA PHE A 344 48.67 -6.38 -8.29
C PHE A 344 50.01 -5.91 -8.88
N GLU A 345 50.70 -6.74 -9.65
CA GLU A 345 51.97 -6.36 -10.30
C GLU A 345 51.79 -5.12 -11.21
N SER A 346 50.68 -5.06 -11.92
CA SER A 346 50.37 -3.95 -12.84
C SER A 346 49.88 -2.67 -12.13
N ARG A 347 49.23 -2.80 -10.96
CA ARG A 347 48.54 -1.70 -10.24
C ARG A 347 48.90 -1.60 -8.76
N SER A 348 50.13 -1.94 -8.39
CA SER A 348 50.57 -2.05 -6.99
C SER A 348 50.29 -0.80 -6.14
N ALA A 349 50.43 0.40 -6.70
CA ALA A 349 50.11 1.66 -6.03
C ALA A 349 48.63 1.76 -5.59
N GLU A 350 47.68 1.25 -6.40
CA GLU A 350 46.26 1.25 -6.06
C GLU A 350 45.96 0.31 -4.88
N TYR A 351 46.62 -0.85 -4.84
CA TYR A 351 46.47 -1.83 -3.75
C TYR A 351 47.03 -1.29 -2.43
N TYR A 352 48.22 -0.69 -2.44
CA TYR A 352 48.79 -0.07 -1.23
C TYR A 352 47.95 1.12 -0.76
N GLY A 353 47.47 1.96 -1.67
CA GLY A 353 46.54 3.06 -1.35
C GLY A 353 45.25 2.56 -0.70
N ARG A 354 44.66 1.47 -1.21
CA ARG A 354 43.47 0.85 -0.61
C ARG A 354 43.72 0.20 0.74
N LEU A 355 44.84 -0.48 0.90
CA LEU A 355 45.22 -1.07 2.19
C LEU A 355 45.39 0.02 3.26
N ALA A 356 46.01 1.15 2.89
CA ALA A 356 46.18 2.31 3.73
C ALA A 356 44.83 2.90 4.18
N GLU A 357 43.91 3.11 3.23
CA GLU A 357 42.55 3.59 3.48
C GLU A 357 41.76 2.67 4.43
N VAL A 358 41.77 1.35 4.18
CA VAL A 358 41.03 0.36 4.99
C VAL A 358 41.57 0.24 6.42
N THR A 359 42.89 0.39 6.57
CA THR A 359 43.58 0.29 7.87
C THR A 359 43.67 1.62 8.62
N GLY A 360 43.17 2.72 8.04
CA GLY A 360 43.17 4.05 8.65
C GLY A 360 44.55 4.70 8.73
N ARG A 361 45.52 4.25 7.92
CA ARG A 361 46.85 4.86 7.81
C ARG A 361 46.87 5.71 6.54
N SER A 362 47.14 7.01 6.63
CA SER A 362 47.38 7.82 5.43
C SER A 362 48.76 7.50 4.87
N LEU A 363 48.83 6.76 3.76
CA LEU A 363 50.02 6.77 2.91
C LEU A 363 49.87 7.97 1.97
N SER A 364 50.57 9.07 2.28
CA SER A 364 50.67 10.20 1.38
C SER A 364 51.48 9.79 0.16
N ALA A 365 50.81 9.48 -0.95
CA ALA A 365 51.47 9.38 -2.25
C ALA A 365 52.22 10.69 -2.51
N GLY A 366 53.53 10.62 -2.69
CA GLY A 366 54.40 11.78 -2.91
C GLY A 366 54.01 12.57 -4.15
N GLU A 367 53.26 13.66 -3.97
CA GLU A 367 53.23 14.80 -4.89
C GLU A 367 54.36 15.76 -4.51
N GLY A 368 55.53 15.57 -5.13
CA GLY A 368 56.64 16.50 -5.10
C GLY A 368 56.67 17.32 -6.40
N SER A 369 55.87 18.37 -6.43
CA SER A 369 55.80 19.38 -7.49
C SER A 369 57.18 19.91 -7.90
N LEU A 370 57.40 19.99 -9.21
CA LEU A 370 58.43 20.81 -9.85
C LEU A 370 58.23 22.27 -9.46
N GLU A 371 58.92 22.73 -8.42
CA GLU A 371 59.06 24.16 -8.13
C GLU A 371 60.35 24.69 -8.76
N LEU A 372 60.14 25.54 -9.76
CA LEU A 372 61.13 26.25 -10.54
C LEU A 372 62.01 27.11 -9.63
N ILE A 373 63.31 26.83 -9.57
CA ILE A 373 64.31 27.69 -8.94
C ILE A 373 64.46 28.98 -9.77
N PRO A 374 64.25 30.20 -9.23
CA PRO A 374 64.71 31.40 -9.90
C PRO A 374 66.22 31.57 -9.68
N ARG A 375 66.92 31.67 -10.80
CA ARG A 375 68.31 32.12 -10.94
C ARG A 375 68.53 33.42 -10.15
N ALA A 376 69.46 33.41 -9.20
CA ALA A 376 70.07 34.62 -8.68
C ALA A 376 71.06 35.17 -9.73
N ASP A 377 70.90 36.43 -10.12
CA ASP A 377 71.87 37.18 -10.91
C ASP A 377 72.73 38.04 -9.96
N PRO A 378 74.00 38.33 -10.29
CA PRO A 378 75.01 38.79 -9.36
C PRO A 378 75.12 40.32 -9.34
N THR A 379 75.21 40.94 -8.17
CA THR A 379 75.91 42.22 -7.97
C THR A 379 76.20 42.45 -6.48
N SER A 380 77.46 42.27 -6.10
CA SER A 380 78.24 43.15 -5.19
C SER A 380 79.59 42.50 -4.89
#